data_AF-A0A956P7V4-F1
#
_entry.id   AF-A0A956P7V4-F1
#
_cell.length_a   1.000
_cell.length_b   1.000
_cell.length_c   1.000
_cell.angle_alpha   90.00
_cell.angle_beta   90.00
_cell.angle_gamma   90.00
#
_symmetry.space_group_name_H-M   'P 1'
#
loop_
_entity.id
_entity.type
_entity.pdbx_description
1 polymer ?
#
loop_
_entity_poly.entity_id
_entity_poly.type
_entity_poly.pdbx_seq_one_letter_code
_entity_poly.pdbx_strand_id
1 'polypeptide(L)'
;MTVFRKQLFFLAASLTTLATLPLLPACAPQDDGVDDLAGELATEGEPGKADGDDAFTYFEIRRDERRCVSPLCGGYWVDRVNRAKTRCADGRWAEACYVAELDTDALGLPEADLEAVQDGIYARAVIVRGDVVAATYGEFGNLGRFVATEAWRAASTAGSNDGVWVEVALNGVRCAAAPCPDKTERKLNSVRTAAIAEVDLD
;
A
#
# COMPACT_ATOMS: atom_id res chain seq x y z
N MET A 1 21.66 -13.48 -3.40
CA MET A 1 22.31 -13.83 -4.68
C MET A 1 21.73 -15.15 -5.19
N THR A 2 20.60 -15.09 -5.89
CA THR A 2 20.05 -16.21 -6.68
C THR A 2 19.21 -15.65 -7.83
N VAL A 3 19.24 -16.36 -8.96
CA VAL A 3 19.08 -15.89 -10.35
C VAL A 3 17.65 -16.05 -10.87
N PHE A 4 17.07 -15.03 -11.51
CA PHE A 4 15.92 -15.17 -12.40
C PHE A 4 16.41 -15.51 -13.82
N ARG A 5 15.97 -16.63 -14.40
CA ARG A 5 16.17 -16.92 -15.83
C ARG A 5 14.84 -17.31 -16.48
N LYS A 6 14.20 -16.31 -17.08
CA LYS A 6 13.04 -16.46 -17.96
C LYS A 6 13.57 -16.64 -19.39
N GLN A 7 13.39 -17.81 -20.00
CA GLN A 7 13.50 -17.97 -21.45
C GLN A 7 12.39 -18.86 -22.00
N LEU A 8 11.57 -18.22 -22.85
CA LEU A 8 10.73 -18.82 -23.87
C LEU A 8 11.55 -19.81 -24.72
N PHE A 9 10.98 -20.98 -25.02
CA PHE A 9 11.31 -21.68 -26.26
C PHE A 9 10.05 -22.24 -26.94
N PHE A 10 10.10 -22.10 -28.26
CA PHE A 10 9.05 -22.30 -29.24
C PHE A 10 8.51 -23.73 -29.34
N LEU A 11 7.23 -23.81 -29.72
CA LEU A 11 6.55 -24.98 -30.25
C LEU A 11 7.31 -25.63 -31.41
N ALA A 12 7.51 -26.95 -31.33
CA ALA A 12 7.69 -27.81 -32.50
C ALA A 12 6.87 -29.08 -32.30
N ALA A 13 5.93 -29.30 -33.21
CA ALA A 13 5.08 -30.49 -33.29
C ALA A 13 5.88 -31.69 -33.82
N SER A 14 5.69 -32.89 -33.25
CA SER A 14 5.73 -34.17 -33.98
C SER A 14 5.27 -35.36 -33.12
N LEU A 15 4.85 -36.40 -33.84
CA LEU A 15 3.89 -37.47 -33.55
C LEU A 15 4.32 -38.62 -32.60
N THR A 16 3.28 -39.22 -32.02
CA THR A 16 3.07 -40.64 -31.64
C THR A 16 3.87 -41.27 -30.49
N THR A 17 3.16 -41.61 -29.39
CA THR A 17 3.09 -42.97 -28.81
C THR A 17 1.98 -43.07 -27.76
N LEU A 18 1.14 -44.12 -27.86
CA LEU A 18 0.11 -44.52 -26.89
C LEU A 18 0.79 -45.03 -25.60
N ALA A 19 0.38 -44.51 -24.43
CA ALA A 19 0.54 -45.20 -23.14
C ALA A 19 -0.48 -44.67 -22.11
N THR A 20 -1.49 -45.51 -21.84
CA THR A 20 -2.20 -45.74 -20.56
C THR A 20 -2.20 -44.66 -19.47
N LEU A 21 -3.41 -44.13 -19.19
CA LEU A 21 -3.76 -43.37 -17.98
C LEU A 21 -3.54 -44.18 -16.69
N PRO A 22 -3.14 -43.49 -15.61
CA PRO A 22 -3.82 -43.60 -14.33
C PRO A 22 -4.54 -42.29 -14.01
N LEU A 23 -5.86 -42.37 -13.77
CA LEU A 23 -6.60 -41.32 -13.07
C LEU A 23 -6.13 -41.30 -11.61
N LEU A 24 -5.47 -40.21 -11.21
CA LEU A 24 -5.37 -39.79 -9.82
C LEU A 24 -5.89 -38.35 -9.72
N PRO A 25 -6.77 -38.04 -8.76
CA PRO A 25 -7.21 -36.68 -8.52
C PRO A 25 -6.10 -35.96 -7.74
N ALA A 26 -5.23 -35.24 -8.44
CA ALA A 26 -4.32 -34.30 -7.81
C ALA A 26 -4.86 -32.89 -8.04
N CYS A 27 -5.86 -32.50 -7.24
CA CYS A 27 -6.02 -31.08 -6.91
C CYS A 27 -4.83 -30.70 -6.03
N ALA A 28 -3.68 -30.43 -6.65
CA ALA A 28 -2.71 -29.58 -6.01
C ALA A 28 -3.31 -28.17 -6.05
N PRO A 29 -3.38 -27.42 -4.92
CA PRO A 29 -3.59 -25.99 -5.02
C PRO A 29 -2.45 -25.45 -5.87
N GLN A 30 -2.79 -24.91 -7.04
CA GLN A 30 -1.89 -23.96 -7.70
C GLN A 30 -1.85 -22.77 -6.76
N ASP A 31 -0.80 -22.73 -5.95
CA ASP A 31 -0.31 -21.47 -5.40
C ASP A 31 0.22 -20.68 -6.60
N ASP A 32 -0.66 -19.86 -7.15
CA ASP A 32 -0.36 -18.94 -8.24
C ASP A 32 0.50 -17.75 -7.75
N GLY A 33 0.97 -17.79 -6.49
CA GLY A 33 1.76 -16.74 -5.87
C GLY A 33 0.99 -15.44 -5.75
N VAL A 34 -0.34 -15.49 -5.88
CA VAL A 34 -1.22 -14.36 -5.72
C VAL A 34 -1.51 -14.25 -4.24
N ASP A 35 -1.00 -13.20 -3.62
CA ASP A 35 -1.27 -12.85 -2.23
C ASP A 35 -2.79 -12.88 -1.96
N ASP A 36 -3.22 -13.62 -0.94
CA ASP A 36 -4.63 -13.77 -0.53
C ASP A 36 -5.31 -12.42 -0.23
N LEU A 37 -4.51 -11.41 0.11
CA LEU A 37 -4.97 -10.04 0.35
C LEU A 37 -4.99 -9.18 -0.93
N ALA A 38 -4.50 -9.66 -2.07
CA ALA A 38 -4.45 -8.88 -3.31
C ALA A 38 -5.85 -8.51 -3.88
N GLY A 39 -5.92 -7.38 -4.58
CA GLY A 39 -7.15 -6.88 -5.21
C GLY A 39 -8.06 -6.02 -4.31
N GLU A 40 -9.12 -5.46 -4.87
CA GLU A 40 -10.03 -4.52 -4.18
C GLU A 40 -11.45 -5.09 -4.09
N LEU A 41 -12.17 -4.86 -2.99
CA LEU A 41 -13.60 -5.15 -2.89
C LEU A 41 -14.43 -3.87 -3.09
N ALA A 42 -15.57 -4.00 -3.78
CA ALA A 42 -16.49 -2.89 -4.03
C ALA A 42 -17.06 -2.28 -2.73
N THR A 43 -17.15 -3.05 -1.65
CA THR A 43 -17.67 -2.62 -0.34
C THR A 43 -16.71 -1.73 0.43
N GLU A 44 -15.46 -1.60 -0.02
CA GLU A 44 -14.43 -0.87 0.71
C GLU A 44 -14.20 0.52 0.06
N GLY A 45 -15.03 0.94 -0.91
CA GLY A 45 -14.74 2.08 -1.79
C GLY A 45 -14.76 3.48 -1.16
N GLU A 46 -15.31 3.68 0.04
CA GLU A 46 -15.41 5.02 0.65
C GLU A 46 -14.34 5.21 1.75
N PRO A 47 -13.59 6.33 1.78
CA PRO A 47 -12.77 6.67 2.94
C PRO A 47 -13.64 6.80 4.19
N GLY A 48 -13.42 5.91 5.16
CA GLY A 48 -13.93 6.11 6.51
C GLY A 48 -13.28 7.35 7.13
N LYS A 49 -14.01 8.05 8.02
CA LYS A 49 -13.44 9.13 8.83
C LYS A 49 -12.36 8.57 9.74
N ALA A 50 -11.27 9.33 9.97
CA ALA A 50 -10.13 8.94 10.80
C ALA A 50 -10.47 8.41 12.22
N ASP A 51 -11.68 8.65 12.73
CA ASP A 51 -12.11 8.26 14.08
C ASP A 51 -12.67 6.82 14.22
N GLY A 52 -12.68 6.02 13.15
CA GLY A 52 -13.13 4.62 13.18
C GLY A 52 -12.00 3.62 12.99
N ASP A 53 -12.07 2.45 13.63
CA ASP A 53 -11.11 1.34 13.45
C ASP A 53 -11.02 0.86 11.97
N ASP A 54 -12.06 1.17 11.17
CA ASP A 54 -12.18 0.94 9.73
C ASP A 54 -11.91 2.19 8.86
N ALA A 55 -11.22 3.21 9.39
CA ALA A 55 -10.84 4.39 8.63
C ALA A 55 -9.81 4.02 7.54
N PHE A 56 -10.26 3.93 6.29
CA PHE A 56 -9.43 3.72 5.10
C PHE A 56 -8.69 5.00 4.68
N THR A 57 -7.79 5.45 5.56
CA THR A 57 -7.08 6.73 5.51
C THR A 57 -5.56 6.59 5.42
N TYR A 58 -5.04 5.50 4.86
CA TYR A 58 -3.60 5.33 4.62
C TYR A 58 -3.20 5.73 3.20
N PHE A 59 -2.11 6.47 3.07
CA PHE A 59 -1.66 7.07 1.82
C PHE A 59 -0.15 6.91 1.63
N GLU A 60 0.23 6.73 0.37
CA GLU A 60 1.56 7.04 -0.12
C GLU A 60 1.57 8.51 -0.54
N ILE A 61 2.69 9.18 -0.25
CA ILE A 61 2.91 10.57 -0.61
C ILE A 61 4.17 10.64 -1.45
N ARG A 62 4.10 11.41 -2.56
CA ARG A 62 5.24 11.72 -3.41
C ARG A 62 5.26 13.20 -3.73
N ARG A 63 6.47 13.77 -3.82
CA ARG A 63 6.60 15.20 -4.14
C ARG A 63 6.19 15.48 -5.57
N ASP A 64 5.57 16.62 -5.79
CA ASP A 64 5.31 17.13 -7.13
C ASP A 64 6.56 17.80 -7.70
N GLU A 65 7.16 17.17 -8.71
CA GLU A 65 8.40 17.64 -9.34
C GLU A 65 8.17 18.61 -10.50
N ARG A 66 6.91 18.92 -10.81
CA ARG A 66 6.56 19.88 -11.86
C ARG A 66 7.12 21.27 -11.51
N ARG A 67 7.72 21.92 -12.51
CA ARG A 67 8.28 23.28 -12.39
C ARG A 67 7.28 24.32 -12.90
N CYS A 68 6.55 24.96 -11.99
CA CYS A 68 5.58 26.01 -12.29
C CYS A 68 5.39 26.94 -11.06
N VAL A 69 4.38 27.81 -11.08
CA VAL A 69 4.07 28.70 -9.96
C VAL A 69 3.43 27.92 -8.79
N SER A 70 4.01 28.06 -7.60
CA SER A 70 3.39 27.58 -6.36
C SER A 70 2.14 28.42 -6.06
N PRO A 71 1.01 27.83 -5.60
CA PRO A 71 0.83 26.45 -5.12
C PRO A 71 0.16 25.51 -6.14
N LEU A 72 0.27 25.79 -7.45
CA LEU A 72 -0.27 24.89 -8.49
C LEU A 72 0.64 23.67 -8.77
N CYS A 73 1.89 23.76 -8.31
CA CYS A 73 2.86 22.69 -8.31
C CYS A 73 3.90 22.86 -7.20
N GLY A 74 4.78 21.87 -7.04
CA GLY A 74 5.79 21.83 -5.98
C GLY A 74 5.26 21.38 -4.63
N GLY A 75 3.96 21.02 -4.57
CA GLY A 75 3.32 20.36 -3.44
C GLY A 75 3.53 18.85 -3.49
N TYR A 76 2.45 18.08 -3.32
CA TYR A 76 2.51 16.62 -3.25
C TYR A 76 1.38 15.96 -4.05
N TRP A 77 1.65 14.74 -4.51
CA TRP A 77 0.64 13.81 -4.97
C TRP A 77 0.42 12.78 -3.87
N VAL A 78 -0.84 12.58 -3.50
CA VAL A 78 -1.24 11.59 -2.51
C VAL A 78 -2.11 10.53 -3.18
N ASP A 79 -1.79 9.27 -2.93
CA ASP A 79 -2.56 8.15 -3.43
C ASP A 79 -2.83 7.15 -2.30
N ARG A 80 -4.06 6.62 -2.30
CA ARG A 80 -4.53 5.74 -1.24
C ARG A 80 -3.91 4.37 -1.43
N VAL A 81 -3.21 3.91 -0.40
CA VAL A 81 -2.49 2.64 -0.40
C VAL A 81 -3.43 1.48 -0.71
N ASN A 82 -2.96 0.51 -1.49
CA ASN A 82 -3.69 -0.68 -1.94
C ASN A 82 -4.95 -0.39 -2.76
N ARG A 83 -5.14 0.85 -3.25
CA ARG A 83 -6.34 1.25 -3.99
C ARG A 83 -6.04 1.85 -5.34
N ALA A 84 -6.93 1.60 -6.30
CA ALA A 84 -6.82 2.16 -7.65
C ALA A 84 -7.24 3.64 -7.71
N LYS A 85 -8.03 4.11 -6.73
CA LYS A 85 -8.58 5.47 -6.70
C LYS A 85 -8.54 6.10 -5.30
N THR A 86 -8.31 7.40 -5.34
CA THR A 86 -8.22 8.34 -4.24
C THR A 86 -9.25 9.44 -4.44
N ARG A 87 -9.97 9.80 -3.37
CA ARG A 87 -10.96 10.89 -3.40
C ARG A 87 -10.24 12.20 -3.12
N CYS A 88 -10.28 13.12 -4.07
CA CYS A 88 -9.58 14.39 -3.99
C CYS A 88 -10.42 15.45 -3.28
N ALA A 89 -9.78 16.58 -2.95
CA ALA A 89 -10.42 17.71 -2.26
C ALA A 89 -11.62 18.30 -3.02
N ASP A 90 -11.66 18.16 -4.35
CA ASP A 90 -12.77 18.57 -5.20
C ASP A 90 -13.90 17.53 -5.29
N GLY A 91 -13.78 16.43 -4.55
CA GLY A 91 -14.71 15.31 -4.51
C GLY A 91 -14.58 14.31 -5.66
N ARG A 92 -13.68 14.54 -6.63
CA ARG A 92 -13.45 13.60 -7.74
C ARG A 92 -12.60 12.43 -7.31
N TRP A 93 -12.79 11.30 -8.00
CA TRP A 93 -11.95 10.11 -7.85
C TRP A 93 -10.86 10.11 -8.93
N ALA A 94 -9.60 10.08 -8.50
CA ALA A 94 -8.43 10.01 -9.37
C ALA A 94 -7.47 8.93 -8.87
N GLU A 95 -6.46 8.54 -9.65
CA GLU A 95 -5.41 7.63 -9.14
C GLU A 95 -4.66 8.26 -7.97
N ALA A 96 -4.26 9.52 -8.14
CA ALA A 96 -3.65 10.35 -7.12
C ALA A 96 -4.27 11.76 -7.12
N CYS A 97 -4.23 12.40 -5.97
CA CYS A 97 -4.74 13.74 -5.75
C CYS A 97 -3.60 14.72 -5.52
N TYR A 98 -3.64 15.87 -6.20
CA TYR A 98 -2.71 16.94 -5.92
C TYR A 98 -3.12 17.65 -4.61
N VAL A 99 -2.16 17.84 -3.73
CA VAL A 99 -2.27 18.70 -2.55
C VAL A 99 -1.16 19.75 -2.60
N ALA A 100 -1.54 21.00 -2.38
CA ALA A 100 -0.63 22.13 -2.35
C ALA A 100 0.32 22.07 -1.14
N GLU A 101 -0.16 21.46 -0.05
CA GLU A 101 0.49 21.50 1.25
C GLU A 101 0.30 20.17 1.98
N LEU A 102 1.34 19.80 2.73
CA LEU A 102 1.34 18.72 3.69
C LEU A 102 1.37 19.34 5.08
N ASP A 103 0.25 19.23 5.80
CA ASP A 103 0.08 19.70 7.17
C ASP A 103 0.47 18.54 8.11
N THR A 104 1.58 18.72 8.84
CA THR A 104 2.13 17.75 9.77
C THR A 104 1.95 18.14 11.24
N ASP A 105 1.20 19.21 11.52
CA ASP A 105 1.09 19.73 12.89
C ASP A 105 0.47 18.70 13.83
N ALA A 106 -0.51 17.94 13.33
CA ALA A 106 -1.19 16.89 14.09
C ALA A 106 -0.30 15.66 14.38
N LEU A 107 0.87 15.54 13.76
CA LEU A 107 1.84 14.49 14.12
C LEU A 107 2.48 14.76 15.49
N GLY A 108 2.57 16.02 15.91
CA GLY A 108 3.18 16.40 17.20
C GLY A 108 4.63 15.94 17.37
N LEU A 109 5.35 15.70 16.27
CA LEU A 109 6.72 15.19 16.25
C LEU A 109 7.75 16.32 16.46
N PRO A 110 8.89 16.02 17.09
CA PRO A 110 10.01 16.96 17.11
C PRO A 110 10.59 17.16 15.69
N GLU A 111 11.25 18.30 15.46
CA GLU A 111 11.80 18.69 14.15
C GLU A 111 12.64 17.59 13.48
N ALA A 112 13.50 16.91 14.24
CA ALA A 112 14.35 15.85 13.71
C ALA A 112 13.55 14.64 13.19
N ASP A 113 12.42 14.31 13.82
CA ASP A 113 11.55 13.22 13.37
C ASP A 113 10.71 13.67 12.16
N LEU A 114 10.31 14.94 12.11
CA LEU A 114 9.64 15.51 10.93
C LEU A 114 10.56 15.51 9.71
N GLU A 115 11.84 15.89 9.86
CA GLU A 115 12.84 15.80 8.79
C GLU A 115 12.97 14.36 8.29
N ALA A 116 13.02 13.39 9.22
CA ALA A 116 13.11 11.98 8.86
C ALA A 116 11.86 11.44 8.15
N VAL A 117 10.67 11.98 8.44
CA VAL A 117 9.43 11.70 7.70
C VAL A 117 9.50 12.33 6.31
N GLN A 118 9.95 13.58 6.19
CA GLN A 118 10.10 14.26 4.90
C GLN A 118 11.09 13.53 3.98
N ASP A 119 12.27 13.18 4.49
CA ASP A 119 13.26 12.36 3.78
C ASP A 119 12.67 11.03 3.32
N GLY A 120 11.87 10.40 4.19
CA GLY A 120 11.15 9.18 3.87
C GLY A 120 10.12 9.35 2.74
N ILE A 121 9.44 10.50 2.65
CA ILE A 121 8.56 10.84 1.52
C ILE A 121 9.36 10.95 0.22
N TYR A 122 10.53 11.60 0.24
CA TYR A 122 11.41 11.67 -0.94
C TYR A 122 11.90 10.29 -1.38
N ALA A 123 12.21 9.43 -0.42
CA ALA A 123 12.66 8.06 -0.67
C ALA A 123 11.51 7.07 -0.97
N ARG A 124 10.25 7.51 -0.92
CA ARG A 124 9.05 6.63 -0.99
C ARG A 124 9.08 5.49 0.04
N ALA A 125 9.56 5.78 1.23
CA ALA A 125 9.76 4.84 2.34
C ALA A 125 8.90 5.20 3.57
N VAL A 126 7.79 5.91 3.34
CA VAL A 126 6.85 6.33 4.37
C VAL A 126 5.42 6.08 3.93
N ILE A 127 4.63 5.52 4.85
CA ILE A 127 3.17 5.50 4.78
C ILE A 127 2.64 6.54 5.76
N VAL A 128 1.60 7.27 5.37
CA VAL A 128 1.00 8.32 6.19
C VAL A 128 -0.49 8.04 6.37
N ARG A 129 -1.02 8.26 7.57
CA ARG A 129 -2.45 8.31 7.82
C ARG A 129 -2.89 9.76 7.89
N GLY A 130 -4.01 10.07 7.27
CA GLY A 130 -4.55 11.42 7.29
C GLY A 130 -5.73 11.63 6.36
N ASP A 131 -6.05 12.89 6.09
CA ASP A 131 -7.19 13.27 5.26
C ASP A 131 -6.80 14.30 4.20
N VAL A 132 -7.38 14.14 3.00
CA VAL A 132 -7.34 15.16 1.95
C VAL A 132 -8.49 16.13 2.21
N VAL A 133 -8.17 17.36 2.60
CA VAL A 133 -9.15 18.42 2.86
C VAL A 133 -9.06 19.52 1.80
N ALA A 134 -10.17 20.21 1.55
CA ALA A 134 -10.17 21.40 0.70
C ALA A 134 -9.64 22.61 1.48
N ALA A 135 -8.74 23.38 0.87
CA ALA A 135 -8.19 24.61 1.41
C ALA A 135 -8.13 25.70 0.32
N THR A 136 -8.31 26.96 0.72
CA THR A 136 -8.31 28.11 -0.19
C THR A 136 -6.95 28.80 -0.21
N TYR A 137 -6.38 29.00 -1.40
CA TYR A 137 -5.05 29.56 -1.62
C TYR A 137 -5.11 30.89 -2.41
N GLY A 138 -5.65 31.94 -1.78
CA GLY A 138 -5.70 33.28 -2.37
C GLY A 138 -6.31 33.30 -3.78
N GLU A 139 -5.62 33.94 -4.73
CA GLU A 139 -6.04 34.03 -6.14
C GLU A 139 -6.04 32.68 -6.88
N PHE A 140 -5.38 31.65 -6.33
CA PHE A 140 -5.30 30.32 -6.94
C PHE A 140 -6.53 29.44 -6.67
N GLY A 141 -7.46 29.90 -5.82
CA GLY A 141 -8.71 29.21 -5.53
C GLY A 141 -8.57 28.02 -4.58
N ASN A 142 -9.46 27.04 -4.70
CA ASN A 142 -9.49 25.86 -3.82
C ASN A 142 -8.58 24.75 -4.35
N LEU A 143 -7.65 24.31 -3.51
CA LEU A 143 -6.76 23.18 -3.74
C LEU A 143 -6.86 22.19 -2.59
N GLY A 144 -6.22 21.04 -2.72
CA GLY A 144 -6.12 20.08 -1.63
C GLY A 144 -5.02 20.46 -0.63
N ARG A 145 -5.25 20.16 0.64
CA ARG A 145 -4.26 20.07 1.71
C ARG A 145 -4.35 18.67 2.31
N PHE A 146 -3.22 18.01 2.55
CA PHE A 146 -3.21 16.74 3.27
C PHE A 146 -2.91 16.99 4.74
N VAL A 147 -3.80 16.56 5.64
CA VAL A 147 -3.60 16.67 7.08
C VAL A 147 -3.14 15.31 7.61
N ALA A 148 -1.87 15.20 7.97
CA ALA A 148 -1.26 13.97 8.46
C ALA A 148 -1.46 13.82 9.98
N THR A 149 -1.97 12.67 10.39
CA THR A 149 -2.22 12.34 11.81
C THR A 149 -1.26 11.27 12.34
N GLU A 150 -0.77 10.38 11.49
CA GLU A 150 0.24 9.38 11.83
C GLU A 150 1.19 9.16 10.64
N ALA A 151 2.44 8.78 10.91
CA ALA A 151 3.42 8.46 9.89
C ALA A 151 4.26 7.24 10.29
N TRP A 152 4.44 6.30 9.37
CA TRP A 152 5.27 5.11 9.54
C TRP A 152 6.41 5.12 8.55
N ARG A 153 7.62 4.95 9.06
CA ARG A 153 8.85 4.84 8.25
C ARG A 153 9.18 3.38 8.05
N ALA A 154 9.72 3.05 6.88
CA ALA A 154 10.25 1.72 6.63
C ALA A 154 11.35 1.37 7.66
N ALA A 155 11.28 0.18 8.24
CA ALA A 155 12.28 -0.32 9.18
C ALA A 155 13.57 -0.78 8.49
N SER A 156 13.47 -1.16 7.21
CA SER A 156 14.57 -1.62 6.37
C SER A 156 14.59 -0.83 5.06
N THR A 157 15.79 -0.65 4.50
CA THR A 157 15.99 -0.15 3.13
C THR A 157 16.30 -1.28 2.15
N ALA A 158 16.31 -2.52 2.62
CA ALA A 158 16.42 -3.72 1.80
C ALA A 158 15.04 -4.08 1.22
N GLY A 159 14.99 -4.44 -0.05
CA GLY A 159 13.75 -4.87 -0.73
C GLY A 159 13.14 -3.83 -1.66
N SER A 160 12.00 -4.20 -2.27
CA SER A 160 11.16 -3.30 -3.08
C SER A 160 9.94 -2.88 -2.27
N ASN A 161 9.52 -1.62 -2.37
CA ASN A 161 8.28 -1.11 -1.76
C ASN A 161 7.04 -1.46 -2.61
N ASP A 162 7.04 -2.63 -3.23
CA ASP A 162 5.96 -3.12 -4.09
C ASP A 162 5.21 -4.24 -3.37
N GLY A 163 3.87 -4.20 -3.38
CA GLY A 163 3.06 -5.27 -2.83
C GLY A 163 1.79 -4.78 -2.14
N VAL A 164 1.17 -5.66 -1.36
CA VAL A 164 0.05 -5.31 -0.50
C VAL A 164 0.59 -4.82 0.83
N TRP A 165 0.25 -3.58 1.17
CA TRP A 165 0.61 -3.02 2.46
C TRP A 165 -0.33 -3.56 3.54
N VAL A 166 0.23 -4.03 4.64
CA VAL A 166 -0.52 -4.60 5.76
C VAL A 166 -0.09 -3.99 7.09
N GLU A 167 -1.02 -3.95 8.04
CA GLU A 167 -0.73 -3.80 9.45
C GLU A 167 -0.72 -5.18 10.11
N VAL A 168 0.29 -5.47 10.92
CA VAL A 168 0.42 -6.77 11.61
C VAL A 168 0.27 -6.57 13.11
N ALA A 169 -0.61 -7.34 13.73
CA ALA A 169 -0.83 -7.35 15.18
C ALA A 169 -0.88 -8.78 15.73
N LEU A 170 -0.50 -8.97 17.00
CA LEU A 170 -0.66 -10.26 17.67
C LEU A 170 -2.15 -10.57 17.89
N ASN A 171 -2.56 -11.80 17.61
CA ASN A 171 -3.97 -12.23 17.68
C ASN A 171 -4.31 -13.07 18.93
N GLY A 172 -3.34 -13.28 19.81
CA GLY A 172 -3.52 -14.00 21.07
C GLY A 172 -3.41 -15.52 20.97
N VAL A 173 -3.26 -16.10 19.77
CA VAL A 173 -2.99 -17.53 19.61
C VAL A 173 -1.64 -17.89 20.25
N ARG A 174 -1.58 -19.08 20.83
CA ARG A 174 -0.39 -19.66 21.46
C ARG A 174 -0.31 -21.13 21.06
N CYS A 175 0.72 -21.50 20.31
CA CYS A 175 0.91 -22.87 19.86
C CYS A 175 2.01 -23.57 20.64
N ALA A 176 1.92 -24.89 20.77
CA ALA A 176 2.98 -25.71 21.37
C ALA A 176 4.14 -26.02 20.39
N ALA A 177 3.91 -25.84 19.09
CA ALA A 177 4.86 -26.07 18.01
C ALA A 177 4.62 -25.10 16.83
N ALA A 178 5.65 -24.89 16.01
CA ALA A 178 5.62 -24.03 14.83
C ALA A 178 5.21 -24.81 13.55
N PRO A 179 4.69 -24.15 12.50
CA PRO A 179 4.38 -22.71 12.41
C PRO A 179 3.15 -22.33 13.26
N CYS A 180 3.22 -21.20 13.96
CA CYS A 180 2.15 -20.73 14.83
C CYS A 180 1.53 -19.45 14.28
N PRO A 181 0.29 -19.46 13.79
CA PRO A 181 -0.37 -18.27 13.25
C PRO A 181 -0.85 -17.33 14.37
N ASP A 182 0.11 -16.79 15.15
CA ASP A 182 -0.11 -15.93 16.33
C ASP A 182 -0.20 -14.43 16.00
N LYS A 183 -0.14 -14.10 14.72
CA LYS A 183 -0.31 -12.75 14.18
C LYS A 183 -1.49 -12.72 13.22
N THR A 184 -2.14 -11.57 13.17
CA THR A 184 -3.09 -11.21 12.13
C THR A 184 -2.50 -10.07 11.34
N GLU A 185 -2.42 -10.25 10.03
CA GLU A 185 -2.21 -9.16 9.10
C GLU A 185 -3.57 -8.62 8.63
N ARG A 186 -3.65 -7.31 8.52
CA ARG A 186 -4.80 -6.58 8.00
C ARG A 186 -4.34 -5.73 6.85
N LYS A 187 -4.93 -5.93 5.68
CA LYS A 187 -4.65 -5.10 4.52
C LYS A 187 -5.02 -3.64 4.83
N LEU A 188 -4.07 -2.74 4.61
CA LEU A 188 -4.33 -1.31 4.75
C LEU A 188 -5.40 -0.87 3.77
N ASN A 189 -6.28 0.01 4.24
CA ASN A 189 -7.47 0.42 3.49
C ASN A 189 -8.32 -0.76 3.04
N SER A 190 -8.55 -1.78 3.87
CA SER A 190 -9.41 -2.92 3.54
C SER A 190 -9.92 -3.60 4.82
N VAL A 191 -11.01 -4.34 4.72
CA VAL A 191 -11.49 -5.21 5.81
C VAL A 191 -10.86 -6.61 5.77
N ARG A 192 -10.05 -6.89 4.75
CA ARG A 192 -9.43 -8.20 4.56
C ARG A 192 -8.31 -8.42 5.58
N THR A 193 -8.30 -9.61 6.14
CA THR A 193 -7.31 -10.06 7.11
C THR A 193 -6.90 -11.50 6.80
N ALA A 194 -5.69 -11.85 7.22
CA ALA A 194 -5.19 -13.22 7.21
C ALA A 194 -4.38 -13.48 8.49
N ALA A 195 -4.22 -14.75 8.85
CA ALA A 195 -3.42 -15.15 10.00
C ALA A 195 -2.05 -15.63 9.50
N ILE A 196 -0.98 -15.09 10.08
CA ILE A 196 0.40 -15.38 9.67
C ILE A 196 1.23 -15.83 10.87
N ALA A 197 2.27 -16.61 10.60
CA ALA A 197 3.17 -17.11 11.63
C ALA A 197 4.44 -16.27 11.80
N GLU A 198 4.90 -15.62 10.74
CA GLU A 198 6.19 -14.94 10.67
C GLU A 198 6.09 -13.65 9.86
N VAL A 199 7.02 -12.72 10.12
CA VAL A 199 7.21 -11.48 9.35
C VAL A 199 8.69 -11.43 8.98
N ASP A 200 8.98 -11.29 7.70
CA ASP A 200 10.33 -11.12 7.16
C ASP A 200 10.61 -9.63 6.91
N LEU A 201 11.77 -9.14 7.32
CA LEU A 201 12.17 -7.72 7.21
C LEU A 201 13.52 -7.52 6.50
N ASP A 202 14.10 -8.60 5.93
CA ASP A 202 15.46 -8.63 5.37
C ASP A 202 15.55 -8.57 3.83
#